data_AF-A0AAD8EDY0-F1
#
_entry.id   AF-A0AAD8EDY0-F1
#
_cell.length_a   1.000
_cell.length_b   1.000
_cell.length_c   1.000
_cell.angle_alpha   90.00
_cell.angle_beta   90.00
_cell.angle_gamma   90.00
#
_symmetry.space_group_name_H-M   'P 1'
#
loop_
_entity.id
_entity.type
_entity.pdbx_description
1 polymer ?
#
loop_
_entity_poly.entity_id
_entity_poly.type
_entity_poly.pdbx_seq_one_letter_code
_entity_poly.pdbx_strand_id
1 'polypeptide(L)'
;IDFGFTIGKLYEFNINMLKVYMEYDNLPPADVLNVTIDWNEPGRPVCVMKVVDEVPITTCYMRNNLLACTLQNINVGNFTILVEYIDERCKACTTWLSCYGRCIWKSKIMNAVEGPPMTQHFTVVTTSTSIVLVIMEVFLVILIMVIIFRGIYICSKKPHLSLRSHEDKFPETKRLKILLLYPHDCKEFMDLMTTFRILLEEYTTFEVYDCFDKRHAESIGKNKVDWMWKHVMNTQEKIIVMETQCAELHQEAVMNNCKMKYFEPHWLDDLFTYAIKALTEDITNNTYDRVFVVRIEAFADQKVVLRHLSPFTRFVLPQDFKALISQISQSPNEHHVFLSDDENVNLQDLMNALICYKTDNPKYLSQLVHNSS
;
A
#
# COMPACT_ATOMS: atom_id res chain seq x y z
N ILE A 1 -27.77 -19.28 19.87
CA ILE A 1 -27.23 -18.91 18.54
C ILE A 1 -26.15 -17.89 18.82
N ASP A 2 -24.91 -18.38 18.94
CA ASP A 2 -23.73 -17.55 19.13
C ASP A 2 -23.33 -16.96 17.78
N PHE A 3 -23.14 -15.64 17.74
CA PHE A 3 -22.47 -14.97 16.63
C PHE A 3 -21.07 -14.61 17.10
N GLY A 4 -20.09 -15.45 16.75
CA GLY A 4 -18.67 -15.13 16.83
C GLY A 4 -18.24 -14.48 15.52
N PHE A 5 -17.83 -13.21 15.56
CA PHE A 5 -17.09 -12.62 14.45
C PHE A 5 -15.64 -13.11 14.51
N THR A 6 -15.24 -13.87 13.50
CA THR A 6 -13.82 -14.18 13.28
C THR A 6 -13.18 -12.96 12.62
N ILE A 7 -12.24 -12.30 13.30
CA ILE A 7 -11.36 -11.31 12.67
C ILE A 7 -10.48 -12.07 11.68
N GLY A 8 -10.94 -12.12 10.43
CA GLY A 8 -10.30 -12.84 9.35
C GLY A 8 -9.04 -12.12 8.89
N LYS A 9 -7.88 -12.77 9.11
CA LYS A 9 -6.80 -13.02 8.13
C LYS A 9 -6.17 -11.89 7.28
N LEU A 10 -6.53 -10.61 7.41
CA LEU A 10 -6.20 -9.61 6.39
C LEU A 10 -5.28 -8.44 6.79
N TYR A 11 -4.62 -8.50 7.95
CA TYR A 11 -3.67 -7.46 8.34
C TYR A 11 -2.37 -8.10 8.84
N GLU A 12 -1.27 -7.87 8.11
CA GLU A 12 0.06 -8.04 8.69
C GLU A 12 0.20 -7.00 9.81
N PHE A 13 0.05 -7.49 11.03
CA PHE A 13 0.08 -6.66 12.23
C PHE A 13 1.55 -6.36 12.56
N ASN A 14 1.97 -5.11 12.37
CA ASN A 14 3.33 -4.70 12.72
C ASN A 14 3.42 -4.37 14.21
N ILE A 15 4.07 -5.26 14.97
CA ILE A 15 4.24 -5.15 16.43
C ILE A 15 4.98 -3.86 16.82
N ASN A 16 5.79 -3.28 15.93
CA ASN A 16 6.52 -2.04 16.19
C ASN A 16 5.62 -0.79 16.29
N MET A 17 4.34 -0.90 15.95
CA MET A 17 3.37 0.20 16.06
C MET A 17 2.57 0.18 17.37
N LEU A 18 2.92 -0.69 18.32
CA LEU A 18 2.24 -0.79 19.61
C LEU A 18 3.00 -0.04 20.69
N LYS A 19 2.28 0.77 21.47
CA LYS A 19 2.74 1.26 22.77
C LYS A 19 1.97 0.56 23.88
N VAL A 20 2.69 0.08 24.88
CA VAL A 20 2.10 -0.61 26.04
C VAL A 20 2.36 0.23 27.28
N TYR A 21 1.28 0.60 27.96
CA TYR A 21 1.29 1.34 29.21
C TYR A 21 0.79 0.46 30.36
N MET A 22 1.26 0.72 31.57
CA MET A 22 0.85 0.00 32.77
C MET A 22 0.40 0.97 33.86
N GLU A 23 -0.68 0.64 34.56
CA GLU A 23 -1.18 1.40 35.71
C GLU A 23 -1.00 0.57 36.99
N TYR A 24 -0.36 1.15 38.02
CA TYR A 24 0.07 0.49 39.26
C TYR A 24 -0.73 0.96 40.49
N ASP A 25 -1.09 0.03 41.39
CA ASP A 25 -1.42 0.29 42.79
C ASP A 25 -0.24 -0.17 43.69
N ASN A 26 0.31 0.78 44.48
CA ASN A 26 1.53 0.68 45.31
C ASN A 26 1.77 -0.69 45.99
N LEU A 27 2.87 -1.41 45.68
CA LEU A 27 3.45 -2.57 46.44
C LEU A 27 4.85 -3.01 45.83
N PRO A 28 5.67 -3.85 46.50
CA PRO A 28 7.12 -4.07 46.22
C PRO A 28 7.46 -5.01 45.02
N PRO A 29 8.75 -5.09 44.58
CA PRO A 29 9.13 -5.60 43.24
C PRO A 29 9.00 -7.12 42.99
N ALA A 30 8.75 -7.52 41.74
CA ALA A 30 8.83 -8.89 41.18
C ALA A 30 9.58 -8.90 39.84
N ASP A 31 9.85 -10.09 39.30
CA ASP A 31 10.77 -10.23 38.15
C ASP A 31 10.11 -10.34 36.77
N VAL A 32 8.92 -10.96 36.61
CA VAL A 32 8.33 -11.24 35.28
C VAL A 32 6.79 -11.27 35.27
N LEU A 33 6.15 -10.62 34.28
CA LEU A 33 4.71 -10.75 34.00
C LEU A 33 4.48 -11.20 32.54
N ASN A 34 3.66 -12.24 32.38
CA ASN A 34 3.19 -12.72 31.07
C ASN A 34 1.77 -12.24 30.80
N VAL A 35 1.56 -11.59 29.65
CA VAL A 35 0.30 -10.93 29.30
C VAL A 35 -0.20 -11.50 27.98
N THR A 36 -1.44 -11.96 27.97
CA THR A 36 -2.12 -12.42 26.74
C THR A 36 -3.39 -11.61 26.53
N ILE A 37 -3.52 -11.02 25.35
CA ILE A 37 -4.66 -10.17 24.97
C ILE A 37 -5.48 -10.86 23.89
N ASP A 38 -6.77 -11.06 24.15
CA ASP A 38 -7.75 -11.58 23.20
C ASP A 38 -8.59 -10.44 22.60
N TRP A 39 -8.53 -10.31 21.28
CA TRP A 39 -9.18 -9.25 20.51
C TRP A 39 -10.67 -9.51 20.26
N ASN A 40 -11.21 -10.66 20.69
CA ASN A 40 -12.60 -11.04 20.43
C ASN A 40 -13.61 -10.58 21.50
N GLU A 41 -13.18 -9.93 22.59
CA GLU A 41 -14.09 -9.40 23.63
C GLU A 41 -14.34 -7.88 23.51
N PRO A 42 -15.60 -7.40 23.44
CA PRO A 42 -15.91 -5.96 23.39
C PRO A 42 -15.80 -5.27 24.77
N GLY A 43 -15.07 -4.15 24.84
CA GLY A 43 -14.85 -3.35 26.06
C GLY A 43 -15.97 -2.35 26.40
N ARG A 44 -16.13 -2.00 27.69
CA ARG A 44 -17.06 -0.98 28.24
C ARG A 44 -16.40 0.41 28.41
N PRO A 45 -17.16 1.52 28.52
CA PRO A 45 -16.58 2.86 28.50
C PRO A 45 -16.44 3.56 29.89
N VAL A 46 -15.48 4.49 29.92
CA VAL A 46 -15.21 5.69 30.78
C VAL A 46 -14.69 5.52 32.23
N CYS A 47 -13.47 6.03 32.49
CA CYS A 47 -13.14 7.12 33.43
C CYS A 47 -11.67 7.57 33.29
N VAL A 48 -11.41 8.82 33.68
CA VAL A 48 -10.22 9.67 33.43
C VAL A 48 -8.89 8.96 33.73
N MET A 49 -8.02 8.89 32.72
CA MET A 49 -6.71 8.21 32.79
C MET A 49 -5.60 9.14 33.27
N LYS A 50 -4.79 8.65 34.21
CA LYS A 50 -3.49 9.20 34.58
C LYS A 50 -2.44 8.19 34.11
N VAL A 51 -1.56 8.58 33.20
CA VAL A 51 -0.51 7.68 32.65
C VAL A 51 0.67 7.69 33.63
N VAL A 52 1.11 6.51 34.07
CA VAL A 52 2.12 6.34 35.14
C VAL A 52 3.27 5.45 34.65
N ASP A 53 3.98 5.91 33.61
CA ASP A 53 5.26 5.37 33.10
C ASP A 53 5.20 4.32 31.96
N GLU A 54 6.15 4.45 31.02
CA GLU A 54 6.41 3.50 29.93
C GLU A 54 7.28 2.34 30.48
N VAL A 55 6.80 1.11 30.36
CA VAL A 55 7.52 -0.09 30.82
C VAL A 55 8.30 -0.72 29.65
N PRO A 56 9.59 -1.07 29.81
CA PRO A 56 10.36 -1.70 28.75
C PRO A 56 9.78 -3.07 28.38
N ILE A 57 9.30 -3.19 27.15
CA ILE A 57 8.81 -4.43 26.56
C ILE A 57 10.02 -5.27 26.14
N THR A 58 10.14 -6.49 26.67
CA THR A 58 11.26 -7.36 26.32
C THR A 58 10.98 -8.13 25.03
N THR A 59 9.80 -8.72 24.91
CA THR A 59 9.35 -9.42 23.70
C THR A 59 7.83 -9.37 23.56
N CYS A 60 7.34 -9.08 22.36
CA CYS A 60 5.94 -9.30 21.98
C CYS A 60 5.90 -10.12 20.70
N TYR A 61 4.97 -11.06 20.61
CA TYR A 61 4.73 -11.84 19.40
C TYR A 61 3.26 -12.20 19.26
N MET A 62 2.82 -12.42 18.02
CA MET A 62 1.47 -12.88 17.72
C MET A 62 1.43 -14.42 17.74
N ARG A 63 0.49 -15.00 18.49
CA ARG A 63 0.24 -16.45 18.50
C ARG A 63 -1.25 -16.72 18.43
N ASN A 64 -1.72 -17.38 17.37
CA ASN A 64 -3.14 -17.73 17.18
C ASN A 64 -4.10 -16.53 17.31
N ASN A 65 -3.77 -15.39 16.70
CA ASN A 65 -4.51 -14.12 16.80
C ASN A 65 -4.52 -13.47 18.20
N LEU A 66 -3.73 -13.98 19.15
CA LEU A 66 -3.51 -13.36 20.45
C LEU A 66 -2.18 -12.62 20.44
N LEU A 67 -2.18 -11.39 20.95
CA LEU A 67 -0.95 -10.67 21.22
C LEU A 67 -0.41 -11.16 22.57
N ALA A 68 0.76 -11.79 22.54
CA ALA A 68 1.47 -12.25 23.73
C ALA A 68 2.68 -11.35 23.96
N CYS A 69 2.73 -10.70 25.12
CA CYS A 69 3.84 -9.84 25.51
C CYS A 69 4.44 -10.31 26.83
N THR A 70 5.76 -10.31 26.90
CA THR A 70 6.53 -10.56 28.11
C THR A 70 7.11 -9.24 28.58
N LEU A 71 6.79 -8.88 29.80
CA LEU A 71 7.29 -7.68 30.45
C LEU A 71 8.17 -8.11 31.63
N GLN A 72 9.32 -7.46 31.78
CA GLN A 72 10.30 -7.76 32.82
C GLN A 72 10.44 -6.57 33.77
N ASN A 73 10.93 -6.82 34.99
CA ASN A 73 11.17 -5.80 36.02
C ASN A 73 9.90 -5.05 36.46
N ILE A 74 8.79 -5.78 36.64
CA ILE A 74 7.49 -5.23 37.06
C ILE A 74 7.28 -5.51 38.54
N ASN A 75 6.77 -4.54 39.30
CA ASN A 75 6.45 -4.80 40.71
C ASN A 75 5.35 -5.85 40.89
N VAL A 76 5.30 -6.49 42.07
CA VAL A 76 4.16 -7.37 42.42
C VAL A 76 2.93 -6.48 42.61
N GLY A 77 1.81 -6.85 42.00
CA GLY A 77 0.58 -6.09 42.16
C GLY A 77 -0.47 -6.41 41.11
N ASN A 78 -1.54 -5.62 41.18
CA ASN A 78 -2.63 -5.65 40.21
C ASN A 78 -2.34 -4.57 39.18
N PHE A 79 -2.26 -4.98 37.91
CA PHE A 79 -1.96 -4.10 36.80
C PHE A 79 -3.12 -4.03 35.84
N THR A 80 -3.35 -2.84 35.32
CA THR A 80 -4.09 -2.69 34.08
C THR A 80 -3.12 -2.32 32.96
N ILE A 81 -3.15 -3.12 31.90
CA ILE A 81 -2.35 -2.90 30.71
C ILE A 81 -3.20 -2.23 29.66
N LEU A 82 -2.68 -1.13 29.16
CA LEU A 82 -3.24 -0.32 28.08
C LEU A 82 -2.37 -0.51 26.86
N VAL A 83 -2.96 -0.97 25.77
CA VAL A 83 -2.27 -1.10 24.48
C VAL A 83 -2.82 -0.03 23.56
N GLU A 84 -1.97 0.92 23.17
CA GLU A 84 -2.28 1.95 22.20
C GLU A 84 -1.69 1.56 20.85
N TYR A 85 -2.53 1.57 19.83
CA TYR A 85 -2.08 1.39 18.45
C TYR A 85 -1.68 2.75 17.89
N ILE A 86 -0.38 2.93 17.67
CA ILE A 86 0.19 4.18 17.15
C ILE A 86 0.11 4.13 15.63
N ASP A 87 -1.03 4.58 15.14
CA ASP A 87 -1.25 4.75 13.71
C ASP A 87 -1.73 6.16 13.47
N GLU A 88 -1.07 6.89 12.57
CA GLU A 88 -1.44 8.26 12.21
C GLU A 88 -2.87 8.38 11.66
N ARG A 89 -3.46 7.26 11.22
CA ARG A 89 -4.85 7.15 10.77
C ARG A 89 -5.83 7.01 11.92
N CYS A 90 -5.37 6.61 13.11
CA CYS A 90 -6.18 6.60 14.32
C CYS A 90 -6.29 8.01 14.93
N LYS A 91 -6.91 8.93 14.18
CA LYS A 91 -7.34 10.23 14.68
C LYS A 91 -8.78 10.12 15.18
N ALA A 92 -9.06 10.72 16.33
CA ALA A 92 -10.43 10.85 16.82
C ALA A 92 -11.30 11.53 15.73
N CYS A 93 -12.54 11.07 15.56
CA CYS A 93 -13.48 11.56 14.55
C CYS A 93 -13.12 11.27 13.08
N THR A 94 -12.33 10.23 12.77
CA THR A 94 -12.21 9.72 11.39
C THR A 94 -13.20 8.58 11.14
N THR A 95 -13.29 8.12 9.89
CA THR A 95 -14.13 7.00 9.41
C THR A 95 -14.01 5.70 10.22
N TRP A 96 -13.00 5.58 11.08
CA TRP A 96 -12.73 4.39 11.90
C TRP A 96 -13.28 4.45 13.34
N LEU A 97 -13.67 5.62 13.87
CA LEU A 97 -14.22 5.73 15.25
C LEU A 97 -15.11 6.96 15.49
N SER A 98 -16.12 6.79 16.38
CA SER A 98 -16.88 7.92 16.93
C SER A 98 -15.98 8.83 17.78
N CYS A 99 -16.33 10.11 17.90
CA CYS A 99 -15.53 11.18 18.52
C CYS A 99 -15.13 11.00 20.00
N TYR A 100 -15.33 9.84 20.61
CA TYR A 100 -15.13 9.59 22.04
C TYR A 100 -13.99 8.62 22.39
N GLY A 101 -13.18 8.14 21.43
CA GLY A 101 -12.11 7.19 21.74
C GLY A 101 -10.88 7.28 20.82
N ARG A 102 -9.69 7.15 21.41
CA ARG A 102 -8.46 6.77 20.68
C ARG A 102 -8.47 5.24 20.48
N CYS A 103 -7.60 4.69 19.61
CA CYS A 103 -7.40 3.24 19.44
C CYS A 103 -6.69 2.62 20.64
N ILE A 104 -7.37 2.61 21.78
CA ILE A 104 -6.85 2.13 23.05
C ILE A 104 -7.61 0.87 23.42
N TRP A 105 -6.88 -0.20 23.65
CA TRP A 105 -7.41 -1.43 24.22
C TRP A 105 -7.00 -1.53 25.69
N LYS A 106 -7.97 -1.84 26.56
CA LYS A 106 -7.75 -1.96 28.01
C LYS A 106 -7.98 -3.41 28.44
N SER A 107 -6.95 -4.02 29.02
CA SER A 107 -7.06 -5.36 29.61
C SER A 107 -7.93 -5.37 30.87
N LYS A 108 -8.47 -6.54 31.20
CA LYS A 108 -8.96 -6.82 32.57
C LYS A 108 -7.77 -6.80 33.53
N ILE A 109 -8.01 -6.46 34.80
CA ILE A 109 -7.00 -6.43 35.85
C ILE A 109 -6.23 -7.76 35.87
N MET A 110 -4.91 -7.70 35.73
CA MET A 110 -4.01 -8.84 35.77
C MET A 110 -3.18 -8.80 37.05
N ASN A 111 -2.91 -9.96 37.65
CA ASN A 111 -2.13 -10.06 38.88
C ASN A 111 -0.74 -10.60 38.53
N ALA A 112 0.32 -9.85 38.84
CA ALA A 112 1.68 -10.40 38.79
C ALA A 112 1.95 -11.20 40.06
N VAL A 113 2.48 -12.40 39.90
CA VAL A 113 2.91 -13.28 41.00
C VAL A 113 4.39 -13.58 40.79
N GLU A 114 5.16 -13.67 41.88
CA GLU A 114 6.56 -14.10 41.80
C GLU A 114 6.67 -15.45 41.09
N GLY A 115 7.29 -15.44 39.91
CA GLY A 115 7.63 -16.64 39.16
C GLY A 115 8.96 -17.23 39.64
N PRO A 116 9.17 -18.55 39.52
CA PRO A 116 10.48 -19.13 39.78
C PRO A 116 11.53 -18.54 38.83
N PRO A 117 12.79 -18.35 39.28
CA PRO A 117 13.84 -17.78 38.45
C PRO A 117 13.98 -18.60 37.17
N MET A 118 13.80 -17.92 36.03
CA MET A 118 13.78 -18.55 34.71
C MET A 118 15.21 -18.97 34.32
N THR A 119 15.61 -20.19 34.70
CA THR A 119 16.88 -20.79 34.25
C THR A 119 16.79 -21.12 32.77
N GLN A 120 17.36 -20.26 31.91
CA GLN A 120 17.53 -20.54 30.49
C GLN A 120 18.52 -21.69 30.29
N HIS A 121 18.00 -22.89 30.07
CA HIS A 121 18.81 -24.02 29.62
C HIS A 121 19.14 -23.86 28.13
N PHE A 122 20.31 -23.29 27.83
CA PHE A 122 20.90 -23.38 26.50
C PHE A 122 21.41 -24.81 26.28
N THR A 123 20.62 -25.64 25.60
CA THR A 123 21.11 -26.92 25.07
C THR A 123 21.97 -26.63 23.85
N VAL A 124 23.28 -26.56 24.06
CA VAL A 124 24.27 -26.56 22.97
C VAL A 124 24.26 -27.95 22.35
N VAL A 125 23.58 -28.08 21.21
CA VAL A 125 23.59 -29.30 20.39
C VAL A 125 24.93 -29.36 19.66
N THR A 126 25.89 -30.10 20.22
CA THR A 126 27.17 -30.41 19.59
C THR A 126 27.00 -31.55 18.58
N THR A 127 26.37 -31.27 17.44
CA THR A 127 26.37 -32.19 16.29
C THR A 127 27.61 -31.97 15.43
N SER A 128 28.44 -33.03 15.35
CA SER A 128 29.40 -33.35 14.29
C SER A 128 29.53 -32.32 13.15
N THR A 129 30.43 -31.36 13.34
CA THR A 129 30.68 -30.22 12.45
C THR A 129 31.38 -30.60 11.14
N SER A 130 31.83 -31.85 10.98
CA SER A 130 32.72 -32.19 9.87
C SER A 130 32.02 -32.43 8.53
N ILE A 131 30.78 -32.92 8.53
CA ILE A 131 30.06 -33.24 7.27
C ILE A 131 29.38 -31.98 6.70
N VAL A 132 28.83 -31.14 7.56
CA VAL A 132 28.14 -29.91 7.15
C VAL A 132 29.11 -28.92 6.50
N LEU A 133 30.33 -28.79 7.04
CA LEU A 133 31.35 -27.91 6.46
C LEU A 133 31.77 -28.35 5.05
N VAL A 134 31.91 -29.67 4.81
CA VAL A 134 32.27 -30.20 3.49
C VAL A 134 31.15 -29.93 2.46
N ILE A 135 29.88 -30.07 2.86
CA ILE A 135 28.75 -29.78 1.96
C ILE A 135 28.70 -28.29 1.61
N MET A 136 28.97 -27.40 2.57
CA MET A 136 28.98 -25.95 2.34
C MET A 136 30.11 -25.51 1.40
N GLU A 137 31.30 -26.10 1.49
CA GLU A 137 32.40 -25.81 0.56
C GLU A 137 32.09 -26.25 -0.87
N VAL A 138 31.52 -27.45 -1.05
CA VAL A 138 31.12 -27.95 -2.37
C VAL A 138 30.06 -27.03 -3.00
N PHE A 139 29.09 -26.55 -2.21
CA PHE A 139 28.04 -25.66 -2.71
C PHE A 139 28.60 -24.30 -3.15
N LEU A 140 29.59 -23.75 -2.42
CA LEU A 140 30.27 -22.50 -2.77
C LEU A 140 30.98 -22.59 -4.12
N VAL A 141 31.67 -23.71 -4.39
CA VAL A 141 32.38 -23.94 -5.66
C VAL A 141 31.40 -24.00 -6.84
N ILE A 142 30.25 -24.67 -6.68
CA ILE A 142 29.21 -24.73 -7.72
C ILE A 142 28.65 -23.32 -8.01
N LEU A 143 28.40 -22.52 -6.98
CA LEU A 143 27.86 -21.17 -7.13
C LEU A 143 28.82 -20.24 -7.89
N ILE A 144 30.12 -20.32 -7.59
CA ILE A 144 31.16 -19.56 -8.29
C ILE A 144 31.21 -19.97 -9.78
N MET A 145 31.14 -21.27 -10.07
CA MET A 145 31.13 -21.76 -11.45
C MET A 145 29.93 -21.20 -12.23
N VAL A 146 28.73 -21.19 -11.65
CA VAL A 146 27.52 -20.64 -12.30
C VAL A 146 27.67 -19.16 -12.63
N ILE A 147 28.27 -18.37 -11.74
CA ILE A 147 28.52 -16.94 -11.96
C ILE A 147 29.49 -16.74 -13.13
N ILE A 148 30.58 -17.51 -13.17
CA ILE A 148 31.57 -17.44 -14.25
C ILE A 148 30.92 -17.83 -15.59
N PHE A 149 30.16 -18.92 -15.64
CA PHE A 149 29.47 -19.34 -16.86
C PHE A 149 28.43 -18.32 -17.33
N ARG A 150 27.69 -17.67 -16.43
CA ARG A 150 26.79 -16.57 -16.80
C ARG A 150 27.55 -15.36 -17.33
N GLY A 151 28.67 -14.99 -16.70
CA GLY A 151 29.52 -13.90 -17.16
C GLY A 151 30.06 -14.14 -18.56
N ILE A 152 30.58 -15.34 -18.82
CA ILE A 152 31.06 -15.74 -20.15
C ILE A 152 29.91 -15.74 -21.17
N TYR A 153 28.74 -16.28 -20.81
CA TYR A 153 27.58 -16.31 -21.70
C TYR A 153 27.14 -14.90 -22.11
N ILE A 154 27.06 -13.96 -21.16
CA ILE A 154 26.68 -12.57 -21.41
C ILE A 154 27.76 -11.85 -22.25
N CYS A 155 29.05 -12.06 -21.94
CA CYS A 155 30.16 -11.48 -22.71
C CYS A 155 30.29 -12.05 -24.13
N SER A 156 29.86 -13.31 -24.35
CA SER A 156 29.91 -13.96 -25.67
C SER A 156 28.82 -13.47 -26.62
N LYS A 157 27.70 -12.97 -26.09
CA LYS A 157 26.68 -12.25 -26.88
C LYS A 157 27.06 -10.77 -26.99
N LYS A 158 28.13 -10.47 -27.72
CA LYS A 158 28.34 -9.08 -28.16
C LYS A 158 27.29 -8.75 -29.23
N PRO A 159 26.43 -7.73 -29.02
CA PRO A 159 25.65 -7.18 -30.11
C PRO A 159 26.62 -6.52 -31.10
N HIS A 160 26.32 -6.69 -32.38
CA HIS A 160 26.97 -5.98 -33.48
C HIS A 160 26.93 -4.47 -33.18
N LEU A 161 28.07 -3.89 -32.78
CA LEU A 161 28.20 -2.45 -32.55
C LEU A 161 28.09 -1.75 -33.92
N SER A 162 26.91 -1.26 -34.24
CA SER A 162 26.75 -0.19 -35.22
C SER A 162 27.38 1.08 -34.63
N LEU A 163 28.41 1.60 -35.29
CA LEU A 163 28.97 2.93 -35.06
C LEU A 163 27.83 3.96 -35.17
N ARG A 164 27.33 4.42 -34.03
CA ARG A 164 26.35 5.50 -33.97
C ARG A 164 27.11 6.76 -33.60
N SER A 165 26.99 7.76 -34.46
CA SER A 165 27.59 9.09 -34.30
C SER A 165 27.38 9.61 -32.89
N HIS A 166 28.49 10.05 -32.28
CA HIS A 166 28.50 10.86 -31.08
C HIS A 166 27.89 12.22 -31.43
N GLU A 167 26.56 12.32 -31.37
CA GLU A 167 25.94 13.60 -31.05
C GLU A 167 26.15 13.82 -29.56
N ASP A 168 26.79 14.93 -29.20
CA ASP A 168 26.93 15.42 -27.85
C ASP A 168 25.54 15.69 -27.26
N LYS A 169 24.91 14.64 -26.74
CA LYS A 169 23.76 14.76 -25.87
C LYS A 169 24.27 15.25 -24.52
N PHE A 170 24.00 16.53 -24.25
CA PHE A 170 23.95 17.05 -22.89
C PHE A 170 23.27 16.01 -21.99
N PRO A 171 23.78 15.77 -20.76
CA PRO A 171 23.15 14.83 -19.86
C PRO A 171 21.72 15.28 -19.63
N GLU A 172 20.77 14.60 -20.28
CA GLU A 172 19.33 14.77 -20.07
C GLU A 172 19.13 14.60 -18.57
N THR A 173 18.79 15.70 -17.89
CA THR A 173 18.38 15.65 -16.49
C THR A 173 17.19 14.70 -16.45
N LYS A 174 17.40 13.54 -15.82
CA LYS A 174 16.43 12.45 -15.80
C LYS A 174 15.18 12.94 -15.07
N ARG A 175 14.19 13.43 -15.83
CA ARG A 175 12.90 13.85 -15.29
C ARG A 175 12.23 12.64 -14.65
N LEU A 176 11.67 12.86 -13.45
CA LEU A 176 10.82 11.88 -12.80
C LEU A 176 9.55 11.69 -13.63
N LYS A 177 8.92 10.53 -13.50
CA LYS A 177 7.79 10.13 -14.36
C LYS A 177 6.62 9.69 -13.52
N ILE A 178 5.42 10.02 -13.99
CA ILE A 178 4.15 9.57 -13.45
C ILE A 178 3.48 8.71 -14.52
N LEU A 179 3.10 7.48 -14.19
CA LEU A 179 2.20 6.67 -15.01
C LEU A 179 0.77 6.91 -14.52
N LEU A 180 -0.08 7.48 -15.38
CA LEU A 180 -1.50 7.69 -15.10
C LEU A 180 -2.31 6.52 -15.68
N LEU A 181 -2.92 5.74 -14.79
CA LEU A 181 -3.67 4.53 -15.10
C LEU A 181 -5.16 4.71 -14.82
N TYR A 182 -5.97 4.52 -15.86
CA TYR A 182 -7.41 4.48 -15.78
C TYR A 182 -7.99 3.60 -16.89
N PRO A 183 -9.15 2.97 -16.69
CA PRO A 183 -9.82 2.24 -17.75
C PRO A 183 -10.49 3.20 -18.74
N HIS A 184 -10.72 2.74 -19.97
CA HIS A 184 -11.58 3.46 -20.91
C HIS A 184 -13.00 3.54 -20.32
N ASP A 185 -13.57 4.73 -20.21
CA ASP A 185 -14.90 4.95 -19.61
C ASP A 185 -15.69 5.91 -20.53
N CYS A 186 -16.77 6.52 -20.03
CA CYS A 186 -17.53 7.54 -20.71
C CYS A 186 -16.68 8.76 -21.12
N LYS A 187 -17.15 9.49 -22.13
CA LYS A 187 -16.45 10.65 -22.71
C LYS A 187 -16.12 11.70 -21.65
N GLU A 188 -17.06 12.00 -20.76
CA GLU A 188 -16.91 12.99 -19.68
C GLU A 188 -15.76 12.61 -18.74
N PHE A 189 -15.57 11.30 -18.49
CA PHE A 189 -14.43 10.82 -17.70
C PHE A 189 -13.12 10.96 -18.46
N MET A 190 -13.08 10.63 -19.76
CA MET A 190 -11.88 10.77 -20.58
C MET A 190 -11.43 12.23 -20.72
N ASP A 191 -12.39 13.15 -20.86
CA ASP A 191 -12.15 14.60 -20.88
C ASP A 191 -11.57 15.06 -19.52
N LEU A 192 -12.13 14.57 -18.41
CA LEU A 192 -11.61 14.84 -17.07
C LEU A 192 -10.18 14.31 -16.87
N MET A 193 -9.85 13.11 -17.35
CA MET A 193 -8.49 12.56 -17.26
C MET A 193 -7.48 13.35 -18.08
N THR A 194 -7.90 13.90 -19.23
CA THR A 194 -7.06 14.78 -20.03
C THR A 194 -6.69 16.05 -19.26
N THR A 195 -7.67 16.69 -18.60
CA THR A 195 -7.43 17.87 -17.75
C THR A 195 -6.59 17.51 -16.53
N PHE A 196 -6.87 16.38 -15.88
CA PHE A 196 -6.10 15.92 -14.73
C PHE A 196 -4.62 15.67 -15.08
N ARG A 197 -4.34 15.10 -16.26
CA ARG A 197 -2.97 14.96 -16.77
C ARG A 197 -2.27 16.31 -16.91
N ILE A 198 -2.94 17.31 -17.47
CA ILE A 198 -2.39 18.67 -17.63
C ILE A 198 -2.06 19.27 -16.25
N LEU A 199 -2.97 19.17 -15.29
CA LEU A 199 -2.73 19.62 -13.92
C LEU A 199 -1.54 18.89 -13.27
N LEU A 200 -1.40 17.57 -13.47
CA LEU A 200 -0.21 16.86 -12.98
C LEU A 200 1.08 17.38 -13.62
N GLU A 201 1.09 17.67 -14.92
CA GLU A 201 2.25 18.23 -15.64
C GLU A 201 2.58 19.67 -15.22
N GLU A 202 1.58 20.46 -14.82
CA GLU A 202 1.74 21.86 -14.39
C GLU A 202 2.22 21.96 -12.93
N TYR A 203 1.67 21.12 -12.04
CA TYR A 203 1.93 21.16 -10.61
C TYR A 203 3.12 20.29 -10.18
N THR A 204 3.66 19.49 -11.09
CA THR A 204 4.85 18.67 -10.85
C THR A 204 5.90 18.95 -11.92
N THR A 205 7.16 18.64 -11.62
CA THR A 205 8.24 18.65 -12.63
C THR A 205 8.30 17.35 -13.45
N PHE A 206 7.28 16.49 -13.31
CA PHE A 206 7.32 15.11 -13.78
C PHE A 206 6.70 15.01 -15.17
N GLU A 207 7.21 14.07 -15.97
CA GLU A 207 6.59 13.69 -17.23
C GLU A 207 5.44 12.70 -16.97
N VAL A 208 4.22 13.04 -17.39
CA VAL A 208 3.04 12.21 -17.18
C VAL A 208 2.77 11.34 -18.41
N TYR A 209 2.87 10.02 -18.22
CA TYR A 209 2.57 9.00 -19.20
C TYR A 209 1.12 8.56 -19.04
N ASP A 210 0.29 8.99 -19.99
CA ASP A 210 -1.10 8.57 -20.11
C ASP A 210 -1.24 7.62 -21.31
N CYS A 211 -1.88 6.47 -21.09
CA CYS A 211 -2.08 5.47 -22.12
C CYS A 211 -2.98 5.93 -23.28
N PHE A 212 -3.90 6.86 -23.06
CA PHE A 212 -4.79 7.40 -24.10
C PHE A 212 -4.25 8.68 -24.75
N ASP A 213 -3.08 9.16 -24.32
CA ASP A 213 -2.44 10.31 -24.95
C ASP A 213 -1.84 9.95 -26.30
N LYS A 214 -2.26 10.69 -27.33
CA LYS A 214 -1.80 10.54 -28.71
C LYS A 214 -0.28 10.72 -28.85
N ARG A 215 0.38 11.46 -27.94
CA ARG A 215 1.85 11.62 -27.91
C ARG A 215 2.56 10.28 -27.72
N HIS A 216 1.95 9.31 -27.03
CA HIS A 216 2.54 8.00 -26.75
C HIS A 216 2.03 6.88 -27.66
N ALA A 217 1.05 7.14 -28.53
CA ALA A 217 0.40 6.13 -29.37
C ALA A 217 1.38 5.30 -30.21
N GLU A 218 2.40 5.91 -30.82
CA GLU A 218 3.41 5.16 -31.61
C GLU A 218 4.25 4.23 -30.72
N SER A 219 4.64 4.69 -29.53
CA SER A 219 5.41 3.90 -28.59
C SER A 219 4.60 2.71 -28.05
N ILE A 220 3.32 2.92 -27.76
CA ILE A 220 2.42 1.86 -27.28
C ILE A 220 2.11 0.88 -28.41
N GLY A 221 1.91 1.36 -29.64
CA GLY A 221 1.59 0.55 -30.82
C GLY A 221 2.68 -0.46 -31.19
N LYS A 222 3.94 -0.21 -30.84
CA LYS A 222 5.06 -1.15 -31.07
C LYS A 222 4.91 -2.43 -30.25
N ASN A 223 4.65 -2.29 -28.95
CA ASN A 223 4.30 -3.40 -28.06
C ASN A 223 3.62 -2.86 -26.79
N LYS A 224 2.29 -2.97 -26.74
CA LYS A 224 1.48 -2.46 -25.63
C LYS A 224 1.81 -3.12 -24.29
N VAL A 225 2.13 -4.41 -24.31
CA VAL A 225 2.45 -5.19 -23.10
C VAL A 225 3.80 -4.74 -22.56
N ASP A 226 4.85 -4.75 -23.39
CA ASP A 226 6.19 -4.34 -22.96
C ASP A 226 6.21 -2.87 -22.51
N TRP A 227 5.44 -2.00 -23.18
CA TRP A 227 5.29 -0.61 -22.78
C TRP A 227 4.73 -0.50 -21.36
N MET A 228 3.63 -1.19 -21.07
CA MET A 228 3.02 -1.18 -19.74
C MET A 228 3.95 -1.79 -18.68
N TRP A 229 4.53 -2.95 -18.97
CA TRP A 229 5.48 -3.61 -18.06
C TRP A 229 6.68 -2.74 -17.73
N LYS A 230 7.22 -2.00 -18.72
CA LYS A 230 8.33 -1.07 -18.51
C LYS A 230 8.00 -0.02 -17.45
N HIS A 231 6.80 0.57 -17.50
CA HIS A 231 6.39 1.59 -16.54
C HIS A 231 6.00 0.98 -15.18
N VAL A 232 5.24 -0.10 -15.18
CA VAL A 232 4.79 -0.80 -13.96
C VAL A 232 5.92 -1.51 -13.21
N MET A 233 7.04 -1.84 -13.84
CA MET A 233 8.20 -2.42 -13.16
C MET A 233 9.27 -1.38 -12.76
N ASN A 234 9.16 -0.14 -13.24
CA ASN A 234 10.15 0.88 -12.92
C ASN A 234 9.88 1.50 -11.54
N THR A 235 10.68 1.13 -10.56
CA THR A 235 10.55 1.58 -9.15
C THR A 235 10.78 3.08 -8.95
N GLN A 236 11.33 3.78 -9.95
CA GLN A 236 11.56 5.22 -9.92
C GLN A 236 10.36 6.03 -10.45
N GLU A 237 9.35 5.37 -11.01
CA GLU A 237 8.15 6.02 -11.55
C GLU A 237 7.03 5.93 -10.53
N LYS A 238 6.36 7.06 -10.32
CA LYS A 238 5.13 7.11 -9.54
C LYS A 238 3.98 6.61 -10.41
N ILE A 239 3.00 5.95 -9.81
CA ILE A 239 1.86 5.38 -10.50
C ILE A 239 0.61 5.93 -9.84
N ILE A 240 -0.24 6.58 -10.63
CA ILE A 240 -1.56 7.03 -10.19
C ILE A 240 -2.58 6.09 -10.79
N VAL A 241 -3.40 5.44 -9.96
CA VAL A 241 -4.48 4.54 -10.38
C VAL A 241 -5.81 5.19 -10.05
N MET A 242 -6.63 5.42 -11.08
CA MET A 242 -7.96 5.98 -10.89
C MET A 242 -8.95 4.92 -10.41
N GLU A 243 -9.55 5.16 -9.25
CA GLU A 243 -10.56 4.31 -8.62
C GLU A 243 -11.95 4.70 -9.13
N THR A 244 -12.44 3.94 -10.12
CA THR A 244 -13.78 4.07 -10.70
C THR A 244 -14.53 2.74 -10.67
N GLN A 245 -15.85 2.77 -10.91
CA GLN A 245 -16.64 1.54 -11.05
C GLN A 245 -16.12 0.65 -12.18
N CYS A 246 -15.70 1.24 -13.31
CA CYS A 246 -15.10 0.48 -14.41
C CYS A 246 -13.77 -0.17 -13.97
N ALA A 247 -12.97 0.53 -13.17
CA ALA A 247 -11.71 0.00 -12.64
C ALA A 247 -11.92 -1.21 -11.71
N GLU A 248 -12.96 -1.17 -10.87
CA GLU A 248 -13.37 -2.29 -10.03
C GLU A 248 -13.79 -3.50 -10.87
N LEU A 249 -14.57 -3.31 -11.93
CA LEU A 249 -14.94 -4.40 -12.85
C LEU A 249 -13.70 -5.05 -13.50
N HIS A 250 -12.70 -4.24 -13.89
CA HIS A 250 -11.42 -4.77 -14.37
C HIS A 250 -10.67 -5.56 -13.28
N GLN A 251 -10.61 -5.06 -12.05
CA GLN A 251 -9.97 -5.78 -10.94
C GLN A 251 -10.69 -7.11 -10.65
N GLU A 252 -12.02 -7.11 -10.58
CA GLU A 252 -12.82 -8.32 -10.41
C GLU A 252 -12.59 -9.33 -11.53
N ALA A 253 -12.54 -8.87 -12.79
CA ALA A 253 -12.24 -9.74 -13.93
C ALA A 253 -10.85 -10.37 -13.81
N VAL A 254 -9.83 -9.60 -13.41
CA VAL A 254 -8.47 -10.12 -13.17
C VAL A 254 -8.48 -11.17 -12.05
N MET A 255 -9.14 -10.90 -10.93
CA MET A 255 -9.20 -11.82 -9.78
C MET A 255 -9.93 -13.13 -10.11
N ASN A 256 -10.93 -13.07 -10.99
CA ASN A 256 -11.70 -14.23 -11.44
C ASN A 256 -11.10 -14.92 -12.68
N ASN A 257 -9.93 -14.49 -13.18
CA ASN A 257 -9.35 -14.95 -14.45
C ASN A 257 -10.31 -14.82 -15.66
N CYS A 258 -11.20 -13.83 -15.61
CA CYS A 258 -12.12 -13.50 -16.70
C CYS A 258 -11.55 -12.38 -17.58
N LYS A 259 -12.06 -12.28 -18.81
CA LYS A 259 -11.79 -11.14 -19.70
C LYS A 259 -12.98 -10.21 -19.71
N MET A 260 -12.74 -8.96 -19.35
CA MET A 260 -13.72 -7.90 -19.54
C MET A 260 -13.68 -7.44 -21.01
N LYS A 261 -14.85 -7.20 -21.59
CA LYS A 261 -14.99 -6.80 -22.98
C LYS A 261 -15.90 -5.58 -23.10
N TYR A 262 -15.41 -4.58 -23.82
CA TYR A 262 -16.18 -3.41 -24.20
C TYR A 262 -17.12 -3.73 -25.35
N PHE A 263 -18.28 -3.08 -25.40
CA PHE A 263 -19.18 -3.16 -26.56
C PHE A 263 -18.55 -2.51 -27.79
N GLU A 264 -17.88 -1.38 -27.59
CA GLU A 264 -17.09 -0.69 -28.60
C GLU A 264 -15.61 -0.77 -28.20
N PRO A 265 -14.88 -1.82 -28.63
CA PRO A 265 -13.52 -2.06 -28.18
C PRO A 265 -12.55 -1.01 -28.70
N HIS A 266 -11.76 -0.44 -27.79
CA HIS A 266 -10.58 0.34 -28.11
C HIS A 266 -9.33 -0.56 -28.03
N TRP A 267 -8.36 -0.34 -28.90
CA TRP A 267 -7.15 -1.19 -28.98
C TRP A 267 -6.26 -1.15 -27.72
N LEU A 268 -6.51 -0.19 -26.84
CA LEU A 268 -5.85 0.03 -25.55
C LEU A 268 -6.59 -0.57 -24.35
N ASP A 269 -7.81 -1.11 -24.51
CA ASP A 269 -8.64 -1.53 -23.36
C ASP A 269 -7.97 -2.58 -22.46
N ASP A 270 -7.10 -3.41 -23.03
CA ASP A 270 -6.38 -4.44 -22.26
C ASP A 270 -5.27 -3.84 -21.36
N LEU A 271 -4.80 -2.63 -21.64
CA LEU A 271 -3.65 -2.04 -20.93
C LEU A 271 -3.92 -1.89 -19.44
N PHE A 272 -5.11 -1.38 -19.09
CA PHE A 272 -5.50 -1.23 -17.71
C PHE A 272 -5.53 -2.58 -17.00
N THR A 273 -6.12 -3.60 -17.63
CA THR A 273 -6.14 -4.99 -17.12
C THR A 273 -4.73 -5.53 -16.87
N TYR A 274 -3.78 -5.31 -17.80
CA TYR A 274 -2.40 -5.73 -17.63
C TYR A 274 -1.71 -5.01 -16.48
N ALA A 275 -1.95 -3.70 -16.34
CA ALA A 275 -1.38 -2.91 -15.26
C ALA A 275 -1.90 -3.36 -13.89
N ILE A 276 -3.22 -3.56 -13.75
CA ILE A 276 -3.83 -4.04 -12.50
C ILE A 276 -3.31 -5.42 -12.14
N LYS A 277 -3.19 -6.33 -13.10
CA LYS A 277 -2.63 -7.66 -12.87
C LYS A 277 -1.20 -7.58 -12.33
N ALA A 278 -0.34 -6.81 -13.01
CA ALA A 278 1.06 -6.64 -12.60
C ALA A 278 1.18 -5.98 -11.21
N LEU A 279 0.38 -4.94 -10.93
CA LEU A 279 0.38 -4.26 -9.63
C LEU A 279 -0.15 -5.15 -8.49
N THR A 280 -1.11 -6.03 -8.78
CA THR A 280 -1.66 -6.98 -7.81
C THR A 280 -0.67 -8.12 -7.52
N GLU A 281 0.15 -8.51 -8.50
CA GLU A 281 1.22 -9.49 -8.30
C GLU A 281 2.42 -8.89 -7.53
N ASP A 282 2.60 -7.56 -7.57
CA ASP A 282 3.73 -6.82 -6.96
C ASP A 282 3.49 -6.37 -5.51
N ILE A 283 2.43 -6.85 -4.84
CA ILE A 283 2.02 -6.41 -3.48
C ILE A 283 3.13 -6.62 -2.42
N THR A 284 4.08 -7.53 -2.66
CA THR A 284 5.19 -7.79 -1.73
C THR A 284 6.26 -6.70 -1.71
N ASN A 285 6.33 -5.88 -2.76
CA ASN A 285 7.25 -4.76 -2.80
C ASN A 285 6.59 -3.56 -2.11
N ASN A 286 7.35 -2.77 -1.34
CA ASN A 286 6.86 -1.60 -0.62
C ASN A 286 6.31 -0.54 -1.59
N THR A 287 5.08 -0.72 -2.10
CA THR A 287 4.47 0.09 -3.16
C THR A 287 3.90 1.40 -2.65
N TYR A 288 3.89 1.65 -1.33
CA TYR A 288 3.23 2.80 -0.73
C TYR A 288 3.85 4.15 -1.13
N ASP A 289 5.16 4.18 -1.43
CA ASP A 289 5.81 5.39 -1.90
C ASP A 289 5.63 5.64 -3.41
N ARG A 290 4.98 4.72 -4.10
CA ARG A 290 5.00 4.63 -5.56
C ARG A 290 3.62 4.62 -6.18
N VAL A 291 2.69 3.86 -5.60
CA VAL A 291 1.34 3.65 -6.13
C VAL A 291 0.37 4.49 -5.32
N PHE A 292 -0.30 5.42 -5.98
CA PHE A 292 -1.30 6.31 -5.41
C PHE A 292 -2.65 5.99 -6.05
N VAL A 293 -3.64 5.67 -5.24
CA VAL A 293 -5.01 5.41 -5.68
C VAL A 293 -5.82 6.69 -5.55
N VAL A 294 -6.43 7.14 -6.62
CA VAL A 294 -7.12 8.44 -6.67
C VAL A 294 -8.58 8.22 -7.05
N ARG A 295 -9.47 8.74 -6.23
CA ARG A 295 -10.92 8.73 -6.45
C ARG A 295 -11.39 10.14 -6.73
N ILE A 296 -12.44 10.30 -7.54
CA ILE A 296 -13.14 11.57 -7.72
C ILE A 296 -14.31 11.62 -6.72
N GLU A 297 -14.52 12.73 -6.01
CA GLU A 297 -15.54 12.89 -4.95
C GLU A 297 -16.94 12.44 -5.40
N ALA A 298 -17.28 12.67 -6.67
CA ALA A 298 -18.47 12.14 -7.34
C ALA A 298 -18.73 10.64 -7.11
N PHE A 299 -17.69 9.87 -6.76
CA PHE A 299 -17.70 8.42 -6.54
C PHE A 299 -17.49 8.02 -5.07
N ALA A 300 -17.37 8.97 -4.14
CA ALA A 300 -17.04 8.70 -2.73
C ALA A 300 -18.12 7.86 -2.02
N ASP A 301 -19.40 8.07 -2.35
CA ASP A 301 -20.52 7.35 -1.72
C ASP A 301 -20.68 5.89 -2.20
N GLN A 302 -19.98 5.51 -3.26
CA GLN A 302 -20.05 4.17 -3.80
C GLN A 302 -19.06 3.26 -3.07
N LYS A 303 -19.52 2.06 -2.70
CA LYS A 303 -18.71 0.98 -2.10
C LYS A 303 -17.62 0.40 -3.04
N VAL A 304 -17.34 1.09 -4.13
CA VAL A 304 -16.32 0.77 -5.11
C VAL A 304 -14.98 0.91 -4.42
N VAL A 305 -14.21 -0.16 -4.28
CA VAL A 305 -12.87 -0.07 -3.69
C VAL A 305 -11.95 -1.00 -4.44
N LEU A 306 -10.82 -0.48 -4.92
CA LEU A 306 -9.73 -1.30 -5.43
C LEU A 306 -9.02 -1.97 -4.25
N ARG A 307 -9.61 -3.05 -3.72
CA ARG A 307 -9.23 -3.67 -2.43
C ARG A 307 -7.81 -4.22 -2.45
N HIS A 308 -7.33 -4.63 -3.61
CA HIS A 308 -6.02 -5.26 -3.79
C HIS A 308 -4.91 -4.27 -4.13
N LEU A 309 -5.20 -2.96 -4.15
CA LEU A 309 -4.21 -1.92 -4.43
C LEU A 309 -4.04 -1.00 -3.22
N SER A 310 -2.77 -0.79 -2.88
CA SER A 310 -2.22 0.12 -1.86
C SER A 310 -3.27 0.76 -0.93
N PRO A 311 -3.64 0.09 0.18
CA PRO A 311 -4.76 0.54 0.97
C PRO A 311 -4.57 1.89 1.67
N PHE A 312 -3.32 2.38 1.75
CA PHE A 312 -2.93 3.53 2.60
C PHE A 312 -2.58 4.79 1.81
N THR A 313 -2.60 4.75 0.48
CA THR A 313 -2.34 5.92 -0.39
C THR A 313 -3.55 6.23 -1.26
N ARG A 314 -4.67 6.56 -0.61
CA ARG A 314 -5.92 6.95 -1.26
C ARG A 314 -6.19 8.44 -1.11
N PHE A 315 -6.54 9.08 -2.22
CA PHE A 315 -6.86 10.51 -2.28
C PHE A 315 -8.21 10.72 -2.96
N VAL A 316 -8.98 11.70 -2.49
CA VAL A 316 -10.26 12.11 -3.06
C VAL A 316 -10.12 13.48 -3.72
N LEU A 317 -10.36 13.58 -5.02
CA LEU A 317 -10.32 14.84 -5.76
C LEU A 317 -11.67 15.55 -5.74
N PRO A 318 -11.68 16.90 -5.66
CA PRO A 318 -10.50 17.79 -5.67
C PRO A 318 -9.84 17.99 -4.30
N GLN A 319 -10.47 17.56 -3.20
CA GLN A 319 -10.11 17.89 -1.81
C GLN A 319 -8.64 17.58 -1.48
N ASP A 320 -8.18 16.41 -1.90
CA ASP A 320 -6.87 15.87 -1.57
C ASP A 320 -5.83 16.14 -2.66
N PHE A 321 -6.12 16.95 -3.69
CA PHE A 321 -5.18 17.20 -4.79
C PHE A 321 -3.83 17.73 -4.28
N LYS A 322 -3.86 18.69 -3.35
CA LYS A 322 -2.63 19.23 -2.75
C LYS A 322 -1.84 18.17 -1.98
N ALA A 323 -2.54 17.30 -1.25
CA ALA A 323 -1.91 16.20 -0.51
C ALA A 323 -1.28 15.18 -1.47
N LEU A 324 -1.97 14.85 -2.57
CA LEU A 324 -1.47 13.99 -3.64
C LEU A 324 -0.18 14.55 -4.24
N ILE A 325 -0.17 15.82 -4.66
CA ILE A 325 1.03 16.47 -5.23
C ILE A 325 2.19 16.47 -4.23
N SER A 326 1.93 16.86 -2.98
CA SER A 326 2.95 16.87 -1.93
C SER A 326 3.57 15.49 -1.72
N GLN A 327 2.77 14.43 -1.78
CA GLN A 327 3.25 13.07 -1.56
C GLN A 327 3.94 12.48 -2.79
N ILE A 328 3.55 12.88 -4.01
CA ILE A 328 4.24 12.51 -5.26
C ILE A 328 5.64 13.13 -5.31
N SER A 329 5.75 14.41 -4.98
CA SER A 329 7.01 15.16 -5.07
C SER A 329 8.06 14.70 -4.06
N GLN A 330 7.66 14.25 -2.86
CA GLN A 330 8.55 13.82 -1.75
C GLN A 330 9.72 14.79 -1.45
N SER A 331 9.61 16.05 -1.91
CA SER A 331 10.64 17.07 -1.75
C SER A 331 10.22 18.01 -0.62
N PRO A 332 10.94 18.03 0.52
CA PRO A 332 10.63 18.94 1.62
C PRO A 332 10.84 20.42 1.26
N ASN A 333 11.37 20.72 0.07
CA ASN A 333 11.75 22.06 -0.36
C ASN A 333 10.96 22.59 -1.57
N GLU A 334 9.95 21.88 -2.07
CA GLU A 334 9.12 22.43 -3.16
C GLU A 334 8.07 23.40 -2.59
N HIS A 335 8.14 24.64 -3.07
CA HIS A 335 7.25 25.73 -2.72
C HIS A 335 5.79 25.30 -2.80
N HIS A 336 4.97 25.71 -1.82
CA HIS A 336 3.53 25.51 -1.83
C HIS A 336 2.93 26.02 -3.14
N VAL A 337 2.60 25.11 -4.05
CA VAL A 337 1.88 25.44 -5.26
C VAL A 337 0.44 25.72 -4.85
N PHE A 338 -0.01 26.96 -5.07
CA PHE A 338 -1.41 27.34 -4.93
C PHE A 338 -2.09 27.05 -6.26
N LEU A 339 -3.19 26.30 -6.24
CA LEU A 339 -4.05 26.20 -7.40
C LEU A 339 -4.52 27.61 -7.75
N SER A 340 -4.35 28.02 -9.02
CA SER A 340 -5.03 29.24 -9.47
C SER A 340 -6.53 29.00 -9.38
N ASP A 341 -7.30 30.03 -9.00
CA ASP A 341 -8.76 29.90 -8.86
C ASP A 341 -9.39 29.44 -10.20
N ASP A 342 -8.82 29.85 -11.34
CA ASP A 342 -9.30 29.51 -12.69
C ASP A 342 -9.12 28.02 -13.05
N GLU A 343 -8.00 27.39 -12.68
CA GLU A 343 -7.75 25.97 -12.97
C GLU A 343 -8.63 25.05 -12.12
N ASN A 344 -8.89 25.44 -10.88
CA ASN A 344 -9.81 24.74 -10.00
C ASN A 344 -11.25 24.77 -10.56
N VAL A 345 -11.66 25.88 -11.18
CA VAL A 345 -12.97 26.00 -11.84
C VAL A 345 -13.13 25.01 -12.98
N ASN A 346 -12.11 24.83 -13.84
CA ASN A 346 -12.19 23.90 -14.97
C ASN A 346 -12.31 22.43 -14.52
N LEU A 347 -11.51 22.01 -13.53
CA LEU A 347 -11.61 20.66 -13.00
C LEU A 347 -12.98 20.39 -12.38
N GLN A 348 -13.50 21.35 -11.61
CA GLN A 348 -14.80 21.23 -10.96
C GLN A 348 -15.94 21.15 -11.98
N ASP A 349 -15.90 21.93 -13.07
CA ASP A 349 -16.90 21.90 -14.13
C ASP A 349 -16.95 20.54 -14.84
N LEU A 350 -15.80 19.95 -15.15
CA LEU A 350 -15.71 18.61 -15.74
C LEU A 350 -16.19 17.52 -14.77
N MET A 351 -15.87 17.66 -13.48
CA MET A 351 -16.40 16.78 -12.44
C MET A 351 -17.92 16.87 -12.35
N ASN A 352 -18.49 18.08 -12.39
CA ASN A 352 -19.93 18.30 -12.39
C ASN A 352 -20.59 17.69 -13.65
N ALA A 353 -19.97 17.85 -14.82
CA ALA A 353 -20.46 17.23 -16.06
C ALA A 353 -20.50 15.70 -15.96
N LEU A 354 -19.46 15.09 -15.40
CA LEU A 354 -19.38 13.65 -15.15
C LEU A 354 -20.45 13.17 -14.15
N ILE A 355 -20.71 13.94 -13.09
CA ILE A 355 -21.78 13.68 -12.13
C ILE A 355 -23.14 13.69 -12.83
N CYS A 356 -23.43 14.74 -13.62
CA CYS A 356 -24.67 14.85 -14.38
C CYS A 356 -24.84 13.66 -15.33
N TYR A 357 -23.83 13.34 -16.13
CA TYR A 357 -23.88 12.22 -17.08
C TYR A 357 -24.22 10.90 -16.38
N LYS A 358 -23.57 10.57 -15.27
CA LYS A 358 -23.82 9.31 -14.56
C LYS A 358 -25.15 9.29 -13.83
N THR A 359 -25.61 10.44 -13.36
CA THR A 359 -26.95 10.59 -12.75
C THR A 359 -28.04 10.34 -13.80
N ASP A 360 -27.87 10.90 -14.99
CA ASP A 360 -28.81 10.74 -16.11
C ASP A 360 -28.73 9.33 -16.74
N ASN A 361 -27.58 8.65 -16.60
CA ASN A 361 -27.31 7.34 -17.19
C ASN A 361 -26.88 6.30 -16.14
N PRO A 362 -27.74 5.91 -15.19
CA PRO A 362 -27.37 5.01 -14.10
C PRO A 362 -26.95 3.59 -14.57
N LYS A 363 -27.25 3.24 -15.82
CA LYS A 363 -26.91 1.96 -16.46
C LYS A 363 -25.76 2.06 -17.46
N TYR A 364 -25.04 3.18 -17.53
CA TYR A 364 -24.00 3.40 -18.53
C TYR A 364 -22.94 2.28 -18.56
N LEU A 365 -22.54 1.75 -17.39
CA LEU A 365 -21.57 0.64 -17.33
C LEU A 365 -22.06 -0.63 -18.03
N SER A 366 -23.34 -0.95 -17.90
CA SER A 366 -23.94 -2.12 -18.59
C SER A 366 -24.05 -1.92 -20.10
N GLN A 367 -23.92 -0.67 -20.58
CA GLN A 367 -23.84 -0.32 -21.99
C GLN A 367 -22.39 -0.20 -22.48
N LEU A 368 -21.45 -0.01 -21.55
CA LEU A 368 -20.03 0.12 -21.84
C LEU A 368 -19.34 -1.25 -21.94
N VAL A 369 -19.62 -2.15 -21.00
CA VAL A 369 -18.92 -3.44 -20.86
C VAL A 369 -19.87 -4.61 -20.65
N HIS A 370 -19.47 -5.80 -21.11
CA HIS A 370 -20.13 -7.06 -20.79
C HIS A 370 -19.17 -8.06 -20.15
N ASN A 371 -19.67 -8.76 -19.13
CA ASN A 371 -18.96 -9.86 -18.51
C ASN A 371 -19.17 -11.12 -19.35
N SER A 372 -18.14 -11.52 -20.12
CA SER A 372 -18.07 -12.88 -20.64
C SER A 372 -17.62 -13.83 -19.54
N SER A 373 -18.60 -14.43 -18.84
CA SER A 373 -18.41 -15.55 -17.91
C SER A 373 -17.93 -16.81 -18.63
#